data_AF-C4RPB4-F1
#
_entry.id   AF-C4RPB4-F1
#
_cell.length_a   1.000
_cell.length_b   1.000
_cell.length_c   1.000
_cell.angle_alpha   90.00
_cell.angle_beta   90.00
_cell.angle_gamma   90.00
#
_symmetry.space_group_name_H-M   'P 1'
#
loop_
_entity.id
_entity.type
_entity.pdbx_description
1 polymer ?
#
loop_
_entity_poly.entity_id
_entity_poly.type
_entity_poly.pdbx_seq_one_letter_code
_entity_poly.pdbx_strand_id
1 'polypeptide(L)'
;MPRSPGCSPSLTWRRPPMRDDLTFAERMHRDLRDVRWPEPADIRARARRRSRRTAMAAAAAVLAVLSVFAVAVGGRAGGHLAPPMSWVDGWRASTEPERSGRTEIGQEALLDPADLGVPSNVRLGDSGLQEQVRVDPLLQSCAVGKEPGAGPPVSRYSRSQTLLLDDTSGQDGSMAVPVLTQDVYRLDPAPAGRLLADLDRAATTCARWSDTAVRPLDDGRGAISVAHTWQTIARDFAGDEAVVLRHTVMSPVDPTTGKPLDVGYPPETRMIVRVGDLVTVIVPERGLGVDGPDGPRETSDAELLELGRTAARRMCLAANPAC
;
A
#
# COMPACT_ATOMS: atom_id res chain seq x y z
N MET A 1 -68.58 -16.70 37.63
CA MET A 1 -67.46 -16.45 38.57
C MET A 1 -66.36 -17.47 38.28
N PRO A 2 -65.05 -17.17 38.30
CA PRO A 2 -64.30 -15.90 38.23
C PRO A 2 -63.22 -15.86 37.09
N ARG A 3 -63.01 -14.68 36.48
CA ARG A 3 -61.77 -13.85 36.45
C ARG A 3 -60.65 -14.19 35.43
N SER A 4 -60.58 -13.38 34.36
CA SER A 4 -59.33 -12.85 33.75
C SER A 4 -58.59 -11.95 34.78
N PRO A 5 -57.27 -11.59 34.67
CA PRO A 5 -56.66 -10.88 33.52
C PRO A 5 -55.13 -11.09 33.30
N GLY A 6 -54.55 -10.45 32.26
CA GLY A 6 -53.09 -10.29 32.18
C GLY A 6 -52.53 -9.72 30.88
N CYS A 7 -52.94 -8.49 30.50
CA CYS A 7 -52.25 -7.68 29.49
C CYS A 7 -50.78 -7.41 29.91
N SER A 8 -49.85 -7.44 28.95
CA SER A 8 -48.50 -6.88 29.08
C SER A 8 -48.25 -5.79 28.03
N PRO A 9 -47.34 -4.85 28.32
CA PRO A 9 -47.47 -3.45 27.94
C PRO A 9 -46.82 -3.12 26.60
N SER A 10 -47.43 -2.17 25.91
CA SER A 10 -46.92 -1.45 24.75
C SER A 10 -45.69 -0.61 25.13
N LEU A 11 -44.51 -1.04 24.69
CA LEU A 11 -43.27 -0.25 24.70
C LEU A 11 -43.41 0.93 23.72
N THR A 12 -43.73 2.09 24.26
CA THR A 12 -43.65 3.37 23.56
C THR A 12 -42.21 3.88 23.64
N TRP A 13 -41.48 3.75 22.53
CA TRP A 13 -40.17 4.38 22.37
C TRP A 13 -40.34 5.91 22.31
N ARG A 14 -40.15 6.59 23.45
CA ARG A 14 -39.90 8.04 23.45
C ARG A 14 -38.50 8.27 22.91
N ARG A 15 -38.40 8.76 21.66
CA ARG A 15 -37.19 9.40 21.14
C ARG A 15 -36.82 10.59 22.05
N PRO A 16 -35.57 10.70 22.53
CA PRO A 16 -35.10 11.93 23.14
C PRO A 16 -35.10 13.06 22.09
N PRO A 17 -35.38 14.31 22.48
CA PRO A 17 -35.33 15.44 21.56
C PRO A 17 -33.89 15.72 21.10
N MET A 18 -33.65 15.73 19.78
CA MET A 18 -32.42 16.12 19.10
C MET A 18 -32.16 17.64 19.25
N ARG A 19 -31.91 18.13 20.46
CA ARG A 19 -31.60 19.55 20.70
C ARG A 19 -30.10 19.87 20.80
N ASP A 20 -29.23 18.86 20.85
CA ASP A 20 -27.79 19.08 21.06
C ASP A 20 -26.95 19.14 19.77
N ASP A 21 -27.43 18.55 18.66
CA ASP A 21 -26.65 18.48 17.40
C ASP A 21 -26.56 19.81 16.64
N LEU A 22 -27.61 20.65 16.69
CA LEU A 22 -27.60 21.96 16.03
C LEU A 22 -26.53 22.89 16.62
N THR A 23 -26.30 22.81 17.94
CA THR A 23 -25.33 23.68 18.62
C THR A 23 -23.87 23.28 18.38
N PHE A 24 -23.63 22.01 18.01
CA PHE A 24 -22.30 21.51 17.66
C PHE A 24 -21.97 21.89 16.21
N ALA A 25 -22.89 21.66 15.27
CA ALA A 25 -22.72 22.04 13.87
C ALA A 25 -22.48 23.56 13.72
N GLU A 26 -23.25 24.40 14.44
CA GLU A 26 -23.07 25.86 14.39
C GLU A 26 -21.78 26.32 15.07
N ARG A 27 -21.32 25.64 16.13
CA ARG A 27 -20.00 25.91 16.73
C ARG A 27 -18.89 25.54 15.75
N MET A 28 -18.95 24.36 15.16
CA MET A 28 -17.92 23.91 14.21
C MET A 28 -17.89 24.81 12.97
N HIS A 29 -19.04 25.23 12.46
CA HIS A 29 -19.11 26.12 11.29
C HIS A 29 -18.57 27.51 11.60
N ARG A 30 -18.75 28.01 12.83
CA ARG A 30 -18.14 29.27 13.29
C ARG A 30 -16.62 29.12 13.44
N ASP A 31 -16.17 28.05 14.09
CA ASP A 31 -14.75 27.79 14.32
C ASP A 31 -13.98 27.59 13.00
N LEU A 32 -14.59 26.93 12.01
CA LEU A 32 -13.99 26.73 10.68
C LEU A 32 -13.99 28.00 9.82
N ARG A 33 -14.91 28.94 10.05
CA ARG A 33 -14.95 30.22 9.32
C ARG A 33 -13.79 31.14 9.69
N ASP A 34 -13.28 30.98 10.91
CA ASP A 34 -12.13 31.73 11.42
C ASP A 34 -10.78 31.05 11.12
N VAL A 35 -10.80 29.81 10.59
CA VAL A 35 -9.58 29.13 10.11
C VAL A 35 -9.17 29.72 8.77
N ARG A 36 -8.15 30.59 8.82
CA ARG A 36 -7.47 31.08 7.63
C ARG A 36 -6.60 29.96 7.05
N TRP A 37 -7.16 29.22 6.10
CA TRP A 37 -6.41 28.21 5.35
C TRP A 37 -5.23 28.86 4.64
N PRO A 38 -4.02 28.30 4.74
CA PRO A 38 -2.88 28.83 4.01
C PRO A 38 -3.15 28.70 2.51
N GLU A 39 -2.76 29.73 1.76
CA GLU A 39 -2.88 29.73 0.30
C GLU A 39 -2.16 28.50 -0.29
N PRO A 40 -2.63 27.95 -1.43
CA PRO A 40 -2.01 26.79 -2.05
C PRO A 40 -0.50 26.94 -2.32
N ALA A 41 -0.04 28.17 -2.52
CA ALA A 41 1.39 28.49 -2.65
C ALA A 41 2.16 28.30 -1.33
N ASP A 42 1.55 28.66 -0.20
CA ASP A 42 2.13 28.49 1.14
C ASP A 42 2.12 27.03 1.59
N ILE A 43 1.11 26.26 1.18
CA ILE A 43 1.06 24.80 1.38
C ILE A 43 2.22 24.15 0.62
N ARG A 44 2.41 24.51 -0.66
CA ARG A 44 3.54 24.01 -1.48
C ARG A 44 4.90 24.44 -0.94
N ALA A 45 5.04 25.69 -0.48
CA ALA A 45 6.26 26.17 0.14
C ALA A 45 6.56 25.48 1.49
N ARG A 46 5.52 25.22 2.31
CA ARG A 46 5.65 24.45 3.55
C ARG A 46 6.00 22.99 3.28
N ALA A 47 5.43 22.35 2.26
CA ALA A 47 5.77 20.98 1.87
C ALA A 47 7.27 20.88 1.46
N ARG A 48 7.76 21.82 0.64
CA ARG A 48 9.20 21.90 0.27
C ARG A 48 10.11 22.13 1.48
N ARG A 49 9.68 22.92 2.48
CA ARG A 49 10.45 23.14 3.71
C ARG A 49 10.37 21.94 4.66
N ARG A 50 9.26 21.21 4.69
CA ARG A 50 9.09 19.98 5.49
C ARG A 50 9.99 18.87 4.97
N SER A 51 10.10 18.66 3.66
CA SER A 51 11.00 17.64 3.11
C SER A 51 12.47 17.90 3.46
N ARG A 52 12.89 19.18 3.47
CA ARG A 52 14.24 19.58 3.90
C ARG A 52 14.47 19.38 5.40
N ARG A 53 13.46 19.61 6.24
CA ARG A 53 13.55 19.43 7.70
C ARG A 53 13.42 17.97 8.14
N THR A 54 12.62 17.16 7.46
CA THR A 54 12.54 15.71 7.71
C THR A 54 13.83 15.00 7.31
N ALA A 55 14.48 15.43 6.21
CA ALA A 55 15.81 14.93 5.86
C ALA A 55 16.86 15.21 6.95
N MET A 56 16.84 16.41 7.55
CA MET A 56 17.74 16.76 8.65
C MET A 56 17.39 16.06 9.97
N ALA A 57 16.10 15.90 10.28
CA ALA A 57 15.65 15.19 11.49
C ALA A 57 15.91 13.67 11.41
N ALA A 58 15.77 13.07 10.22
CA ALA A 58 16.13 11.67 9.99
C ALA A 58 17.64 11.44 10.19
N ALA A 59 18.49 12.36 9.70
CA ALA A 59 19.94 12.29 9.94
C ALA A 59 20.31 12.40 11.43
N ALA A 60 19.61 13.25 12.20
CA ALA A 60 19.82 13.38 13.64
C ALA A 60 19.30 12.16 14.44
N ALA A 61 18.17 11.57 14.04
CA ALA A 61 17.62 10.38 14.67
C ALA A 61 18.52 9.14 14.50
N VAL A 62 19.14 8.98 13.33
CA VAL A 62 20.13 7.91 13.08
C VAL A 62 21.37 8.07 13.98
N LEU A 63 21.86 9.30 14.20
CA LEU A 63 22.98 9.57 15.11
C LEU A 63 22.63 9.31 16.59
N ALA A 64 21.39 9.57 17.01
CA ALA A 64 20.94 9.31 18.38
C ALA A 64 20.79 7.79 18.66
N VAL A 65 20.28 7.03 17.69
CA VAL A 65 20.12 5.57 17.83
C VAL A 65 21.48 4.86 17.91
N LEU A 66 22.48 5.29 17.13
CA LEU A 66 23.84 4.76 17.22
C LEU A 66 24.54 5.04 18.56
N SER A 67 24.11 6.08 19.28
CA SER A 67 24.67 6.43 20.59
C SER A 67 24.10 5.57 21.73
N VAL A 68 22.88 5.02 21.58
CA VAL A 68 22.21 4.21 22.60
C VAL A 68 22.67 2.75 22.58
N PHE A 69 23.17 2.26 21.45
CA PHE A 69 23.74 0.90 21.36
C PHE A 69 25.15 0.75 21.95
N ALA A 70 25.80 1.84 22.37
CA ALA A 70 27.16 1.82 22.93
C ALA A 70 27.22 1.53 24.45
N VAL A 71 26.08 1.40 25.15
CA VAL A 71 26.06 1.19 26.62
C VAL A 71 25.23 -0.04 26.99
N ALA A 72 25.55 -1.21 26.44
CA ALA A 72 24.95 -2.46 26.91
C ALA A 72 25.78 -3.72 26.57
N VAL A 73 27.12 -3.68 26.59
CA VAL A 73 27.95 -4.91 26.64
C VAL A 73 29.19 -4.65 27.50
N GLY A 74 29.03 -4.77 28.82
CA GLY A 74 30.14 -4.80 29.76
C GLY A 74 30.43 -6.24 30.19
N GLY A 75 31.49 -6.86 29.63
CA GLY A 75 31.98 -8.12 30.19
C GLY A 75 33.01 -8.87 29.33
N ARG A 76 34.30 -8.52 29.48
CA ARG A 76 35.55 -9.32 29.29
C ARG A 76 35.74 -10.03 27.91
N ALA A 77 36.89 -10.06 27.26
CA ALA A 77 38.22 -9.47 27.43
C ALA A 77 39.01 -9.81 26.14
N GLY A 78 39.83 -8.88 25.66
CA GLY A 78 41.00 -9.16 24.81
C GLY A 78 40.76 -9.31 23.31
N GLY A 79 41.27 -8.35 22.52
CA GLY A 79 41.57 -8.59 21.11
C GLY A 79 41.31 -7.40 20.20
N HIS A 80 42.34 -6.57 20.00
CA HIS A 80 42.56 -5.66 18.87
C HIS A 80 41.40 -4.77 18.40
N LEU A 81 41.45 -3.50 18.83
CA LEU A 81 40.81 -2.38 18.16
C LEU A 81 41.40 -2.23 16.75
N ALA A 82 40.72 -2.79 15.75
CA ALA A 82 40.84 -2.33 14.37
C ALA A 82 40.13 -0.96 14.26
N PRO A 83 40.70 0.02 13.55
CA PRO A 83 40.07 1.33 13.40
C PRO A 83 38.73 1.20 12.66
N PRO A 84 37.75 2.08 12.93
CA PRO A 84 36.49 2.08 12.21
C PRO A 84 36.77 2.31 10.71
N MET A 85 36.36 1.34 9.89
CA MET A 85 36.28 1.52 8.45
C MET A 85 35.35 2.69 8.17
N SER A 86 35.97 3.79 7.73
CA SER A 86 35.34 4.88 7.02
C SER A 86 34.48 4.30 5.88
N TRP A 87 33.16 4.29 6.04
CA TRP A 87 32.19 4.07 4.94
C TRP A 87 32.08 5.34 4.06
N VAL A 88 33.20 6.01 3.83
CA VAL A 88 33.32 7.16 2.94
C VAL A 88 34.31 6.82 1.82
N ASP A 89 34.19 5.63 1.24
CA ASP A 89 34.83 5.28 -0.02
C ASP A 89 34.01 4.17 -0.68
N GLY A 90 33.16 4.60 -1.62
CA GLY A 90 32.21 3.71 -2.28
C GLY A 90 31.22 4.43 -3.19
N TRP A 91 31.14 5.77 -3.11
CA TRP A 91 30.49 6.57 -4.15
C TRP A 91 31.43 6.69 -5.36
N ARG A 92 31.70 5.57 -6.04
CA ARG A 92 32.01 5.65 -7.47
C ARG A 92 30.71 6.08 -8.13
N ALA A 93 30.59 7.38 -8.37
CA ALA A 93 29.74 7.85 -9.44
C ALA A 93 30.23 7.10 -10.68
N SER A 94 29.47 6.10 -11.10
CA SER A 94 29.71 5.46 -12.38
C SER A 94 29.52 6.55 -13.42
N THR A 95 30.63 7.13 -13.86
CA THR A 95 30.73 7.89 -15.10
C THR A 95 30.62 6.89 -16.25
N GLU A 96 29.51 6.16 -16.32
CA GLU A 96 29.03 5.69 -17.60
C GLU A 96 28.39 6.90 -18.29
N PRO A 97 28.63 7.10 -19.59
CA PRO A 97 27.96 8.15 -20.32
C PRO A 97 26.47 7.90 -20.20
N GLU A 98 25.77 8.88 -19.61
CA GLU A 98 24.33 8.96 -19.50
C GLU A 98 23.78 8.85 -20.93
N ARG A 99 23.54 7.61 -21.40
CA ARG A 99 22.78 7.39 -22.62
C ARG A 99 21.47 8.11 -22.36
N SER A 100 21.14 9.03 -23.26
CA SER A 100 19.95 9.86 -23.31
C SER A 100 18.66 9.02 -23.34
N GLY A 101 18.42 8.25 -22.29
CA GLY A 101 17.24 7.44 -22.05
C GLY A 101 16.24 8.27 -21.27
N ARG A 102 14.96 8.12 -21.62
CA ARG A 102 13.84 8.82 -20.97
C ARG A 102 14.01 8.73 -19.44
N THR A 103 14.21 9.88 -18.80
CA THR A 103 14.45 9.94 -17.35
C THR A 103 13.13 9.81 -16.59
N GLU A 104 12.07 10.45 -17.09
CA GLU A 104 10.75 10.45 -16.45
C GLU A 104 9.88 9.25 -16.89
N ILE A 105 8.91 8.90 -16.06
CA ILE A 105 7.80 8.00 -16.40
C ILE A 105 6.62 8.88 -16.84
N GLY A 106 6.29 8.85 -18.13
CA GLY A 106 5.16 9.60 -18.67
C GLY A 106 3.81 9.03 -18.26
N GLN A 107 2.74 9.81 -18.41
CA GLN A 107 1.36 9.37 -18.12
C GLN A 107 0.93 8.22 -19.05
N GLU A 108 1.46 8.18 -20.27
CA GLU A 108 1.22 7.15 -21.27
C GLU A 108 1.71 5.76 -20.86
N ALA A 109 2.60 5.67 -19.86
CA ALA A 109 3.08 4.41 -19.28
C ALA A 109 2.10 3.83 -18.25
N LEU A 110 1.10 4.61 -17.82
CA LEU A 110 0.08 4.21 -16.87
C LEU A 110 -1.18 3.73 -17.60
N LEU A 111 -1.97 2.90 -16.93
CA LEU A 111 -3.29 2.47 -17.40
C LEU A 111 -4.23 3.67 -17.52
N ASP A 112 -4.99 3.72 -18.60
CA ASP A 112 -6.05 4.72 -18.79
C ASP A 112 -7.40 4.15 -18.31
N PRO A 113 -8.37 4.97 -17.85
CA PRO A 113 -9.74 4.53 -17.61
C PRO A 113 -10.35 3.67 -18.72
N ALA A 114 -10.03 3.96 -19.99
CA ALA A 114 -10.50 3.18 -21.13
C ALA A 114 -9.97 1.73 -21.15
N ASP A 115 -8.90 1.43 -20.42
CA ASP A 115 -8.27 0.11 -20.37
C ASP A 115 -8.96 -0.87 -19.39
N LEU A 116 -9.85 -0.39 -18.51
CA LEU A 116 -10.36 -1.19 -17.37
C LEU A 116 -11.60 -2.01 -17.67
N GLY A 117 -12.32 -1.71 -18.77
CA GLY A 117 -13.63 -2.30 -19.04
C GLY A 117 -14.73 -1.87 -18.05
N VAL A 118 -14.41 -1.03 -17.07
CA VAL A 118 -15.35 -0.45 -16.10
C VAL A 118 -15.20 1.06 -15.99
N PRO A 119 -16.28 1.76 -15.60
CA PRO A 119 -16.23 3.21 -15.40
C PRO A 119 -15.20 3.60 -14.35
N SER A 120 -14.33 4.54 -14.69
CA SER A 120 -13.56 5.36 -13.76
C SER A 120 -13.47 6.77 -14.33
N ASN A 121 -13.79 7.77 -13.53
CA ASN A 121 -13.92 9.17 -13.96
C ASN A 121 -13.01 10.12 -13.18
N VAL A 122 -12.38 9.64 -12.10
CA VAL A 122 -11.44 10.41 -11.30
C VAL A 122 -10.07 9.73 -11.31
N ARG A 123 -9.03 10.52 -11.58
CA ARG A 123 -7.63 10.09 -11.55
C ARG A 123 -6.89 10.90 -10.49
N LEU A 124 -6.38 10.21 -9.49
CA LEU A 124 -5.42 10.76 -8.53
C LEU A 124 -4.03 10.22 -8.90
N GLY A 125 -2.98 11.03 -8.80
CA GLY A 125 -1.64 10.58 -9.11
C GLY A 125 -0.55 11.39 -8.44
N ASP A 126 0.63 10.78 -8.33
CA ASP A 126 1.81 11.38 -7.73
C ASP A 126 3.08 10.92 -8.48
N SER A 127 4.20 11.61 -8.24
CA SER A 127 5.50 11.27 -8.81
C SER A 127 6.58 11.34 -7.74
N GLY A 128 7.44 10.31 -7.71
CA GLY A 128 8.46 10.14 -6.69
C GLY A 128 9.85 9.95 -7.28
N LEU A 129 10.86 10.13 -6.42
CA LEU A 129 12.27 9.87 -6.69
C LEU A 129 12.80 8.99 -5.56
N GLN A 130 13.60 7.98 -5.90
CA GLN A 130 14.21 7.12 -4.87
C GLN A 130 13.19 6.40 -3.98
N GLU A 131 12.07 5.99 -4.58
CA GLU A 131 11.02 5.24 -3.87
C GLU A 131 11.34 3.75 -3.83
N GLN A 132 11.06 3.09 -2.71
CA GLN A 132 11.15 1.62 -2.64
C GLN A 132 10.04 0.98 -3.48
N VAL A 133 10.35 -0.10 -4.21
CA VAL A 133 9.33 -0.88 -4.90
C VAL A 133 8.46 -1.59 -3.87
N ARG A 134 7.19 -1.21 -3.79
CA ARG A 134 6.22 -1.78 -2.85
C ARG A 134 5.34 -2.78 -3.57
N VAL A 135 5.64 -4.07 -3.44
CA VAL A 135 4.77 -5.15 -3.94
C VAL A 135 3.69 -5.43 -2.90
N ASP A 136 4.09 -5.97 -1.76
CA ASP A 136 3.22 -6.29 -0.64
C ASP A 136 3.97 -5.99 0.67
N PRO A 137 3.52 -5.02 1.47
CA PRO A 137 4.22 -4.61 2.69
C PRO A 137 4.37 -5.73 3.74
N LEU A 138 3.41 -6.66 3.82
CA LEU A 138 3.44 -7.76 4.78
C LEU A 138 4.40 -8.86 4.30
N LEU A 139 4.41 -9.16 3.00
CA LEU A 139 5.40 -10.06 2.42
C LEU A 139 6.82 -9.52 2.62
N GLN A 140 7.01 -8.23 2.36
CA GLN A 140 8.29 -7.56 2.60
C GLN A 140 8.70 -7.63 4.08
N SER A 141 7.77 -7.40 5.00
CA SER A 141 8.03 -7.49 6.44
C SER A 141 8.45 -8.89 6.85
N CYS A 142 7.78 -9.92 6.32
CA CYS A 142 8.17 -11.31 6.54
C CYS A 142 9.56 -11.61 5.96
N ALA A 143 9.83 -11.21 4.71
CA ALA A 143 11.09 -11.48 4.04
C ALA A 143 12.28 -10.85 4.78
N VAL A 144 12.16 -9.58 5.19
CA VAL A 144 13.20 -8.90 5.99
C VAL A 144 13.43 -9.59 7.33
N GLY A 145 12.38 -10.10 7.97
CA GLY A 145 12.48 -10.86 9.22
C GLY A 145 13.15 -12.23 9.08
N LYS A 146 13.11 -12.84 7.88
CA LYS A 146 13.71 -14.15 7.59
C LYS A 146 15.11 -14.02 7.00
N GLU A 147 15.35 -13.00 6.19
CA GLU A 147 16.60 -12.75 5.48
C GLU A 147 16.99 -11.26 5.64
N PRO A 148 17.71 -10.91 6.73
CA PRO A 148 18.18 -9.54 6.93
C PRO A 148 19.04 -9.07 5.75
N GLY A 149 18.63 -7.98 5.11
CA GLY A 149 19.28 -7.46 3.90
C GLY A 149 18.49 -7.71 2.60
N ALA A 150 17.44 -8.53 2.63
CA ALA A 150 16.47 -8.65 1.55
C ALA A 150 15.50 -7.45 1.56
N GLY A 151 16.01 -6.27 1.21
CA GLY A 151 15.20 -5.07 1.00
C GLY A 151 14.66 -4.98 -0.42
N PRO A 152 13.51 -4.33 -0.66
CA PRO A 152 13.06 -4.06 -2.01
C PRO A 152 14.06 -3.13 -2.71
N PRO A 153 14.18 -3.23 -4.04
CA PRO A 153 15.00 -2.30 -4.78
C PRO A 153 14.44 -0.88 -4.69
N VAL A 154 15.33 0.09 -4.80
CA VAL A 154 14.99 1.52 -4.83
C VAL A 154 14.92 1.98 -6.27
N SER A 155 13.86 2.68 -6.63
CA SER A 155 13.68 3.24 -7.98
C SER A 155 14.49 4.49 -8.18
N ARG A 156 14.84 4.81 -9.42
CA ARG A 156 15.32 6.16 -9.76
C ARG A 156 14.16 7.14 -9.79
N TYR A 157 13.06 6.70 -10.38
CA TYR A 157 11.83 7.47 -10.56
C TYR A 157 10.63 6.55 -10.30
N SER A 158 9.57 7.11 -9.77
CA SER A 158 8.28 6.43 -9.68
C SER A 158 7.14 7.35 -10.09
N ARG A 159 6.05 6.74 -10.53
CA ARG A 159 4.79 7.42 -10.77
C ARG A 159 3.67 6.53 -10.29
N SER A 160 2.77 7.09 -9.49
CA SER A 160 1.62 6.37 -8.96
C SER A 160 0.33 6.98 -9.52
N GLN A 161 -0.69 6.14 -9.64
CA GLN A 161 -2.05 6.59 -9.85
C GLN A 161 -3.05 5.72 -9.12
N THR A 162 -4.16 6.33 -8.74
CA THR A 162 -5.36 5.66 -8.28
C THR A 162 -6.52 6.12 -9.16
N LEU A 163 -7.20 5.16 -9.78
CA LEU A 163 -8.42 5.42 -10.54
C LEU A 163 -9.62 5.17 -9.65
N LEU A 164 -10.53 6.14 -9.60
CA LEU A 164 -11.74 6.09 -8.78
C LEU A 164 -12.98 6.20 -9.67
N LEU A 165 -14.07 5.64 -9.17
CA LEU A 165 -15.42 5.88 -9.63
C LEU A 165 -16.12 6.81 -8.65
N ASP A 166 -16.41 8.02 -9.10
CA ASP A 166 -17.27 8.97 -8.42
C ASP A 166 -18.71 8.80 -8.94
N ASP A 167 -19.60 8.29 -8.10
CA ASP A 167 -21.03 8.15 -8.42
C ASP A 167 -21.69 9.53 -8.33
N THR A 168 -21.63 10.29 -9.41
CA THR A 168 -22.26 11.60 -9.54
C THR A 168 -23.78 11.53 -9.67
N SER A 169 -24.45 10.46 -9.21
CA SER A 169 -25.91 10.29 -9.25
C SER A 169 -26.70 11.33 -8.43
N GLY A 170 -26.05 12.38 -7.94
CA GLY A 170 -26.68 13.60 -7.43
C GLY A 170 -27.04 13.56 -5.95
N GLN A 171 -26.62 12.52 -5.22
CA GLN A 171 -26.62 12.57 -3.76
C GLN A 171 -25.34 13.25 -3.29
N ASP A 172 -25.47 14.48 -2.82
CA ASP A 172 -24.40 15.18 -2.10
C ASP A 172 -23.84 14.28 -0.99
N GLY A 173 -22.58 13.84 -1.14
CA GLY A 173 -21.87 13.06 -0.13
C GLY A 173 -21.47 11.63 -0.52
N SER A 174 -21.68 11.17 -1.76
CA SER A 174 -21.10 9.90 -2.22
C SER A 174 -19.56 9.99 -2.21
N MET A 175 -18.90 9.01 -1.58
CA MET A 175 -17.43 8.92 -1.59
C MET A 175 -16.98 8.19 -2.85
N ALA A 176 -16.02 8.76 -3.58
CA ALA A 176 -15.43 8.10 -4.73
C ALA A 176 -14.81 6.74 -4.33
N VAL A 177 -15.20 5.69 -5.04
CA VAL A 177 -14.78 4.31 -4.76
C VAL A 177 -13.54 3.99 -5.57
N PRO A 178 -12.45 3.48 -4.97
CA PRO A 178 -11.27 3.11 -5.73
C PRO A 178 -11.54 1.88 -6.61
N VAL A 179 -11.03 1.93 -7.84
CA VAL A 179 -11.15 0.86 -8.84
C VAL A 179 -9.82 0.12 -8.97
N LEU A 180 -8.71 0.87 -9.04
CA LEU A 180 -7.38 0.30 -8.92
C LEU A 180 -6.37 1.34 -8.44
N THR A 181 -5.26 0.83 -7.90
CA THR A 181 -4.03 1.60 -7.71
C THR A 181 -2.92 0.99 -8.55
N GLN A 182 -2.15 1.82 -9.23
CA GLN A 182 -1.00 1.42 -10.03
C GLN A 182 0.20 2.26 -9.64
N ASP A 183 1.29 1.60 -9.30
CA ASP A 183 2.61 2.22 -9.23
C ASP A 183 3.46 1.75 -10.40
N VAL A 184 4.25 2.65 -10.98
CA VAL A 184 5.29 2.35 -11.97
C VAL A 184 6.62 2.87 -11.44
N TYR A 185 7.65 2.04 -11.48
CA TYR A 185 8.99 2.30 -10.98
C TYR A 185 9.98 2.12 -12.13
N ARG A 186 10.90 3.07 -12.29
CA ARG A 186 12.07 2.91 -13.17
C ARG A 186 13.26 2.49 -12.32
N LEU A 187 13.77 1.29 -12.58
CA LEU A 187 14.85 0.67 -11.83
C LEU A 187 16.15 0.65 -12.63
N ASP A 188 17.27 0.50 -11.95
CA ASP A 188 18.50 0.13 -12.63
C ASP A 188 18.38 -1.32 -13.18
N PRO A 189 19.08 -1.67 -14.29
CA PRO A 189 18.88 -2.94 -14.97
C PRO A 189 19.08 -4.18 -14.09
N ALA A 190 20.10 -4.15 -13.21
CA ALA A 190 20.42 -5.29 -12.35
C ALA A 190 19.35 -5.55 -11.27
N PRO A 191 18.86 -4.54 -10.52
CA PRO A 191 17.67 -4.69 -9.69
C PRO A 191 16.41 -5.08 -10.45
N ALA A 192 16.16 -4.50 -11.63
CA ALA A 192 14.99 -4.81 -12.45
C ALA A 192 14.92 -6.29 -12.80
N GLY A 193 16.02 -6.84 -13.33
CA GLY A 193 16.10 -8.24 -13.77
C GLY A 193 16.14 -9.28 -12.64
N ARG A 194 16.21 -8.88 -11.37
CA ARG A 194 16.13 -9.80 -10.22
C ARG A 194 14.83 -9.71 -9.45
N LEU A 195 14.04 -8.65 -9.65
CA LEU A 195 12.88 -8.36 -8.81
C LEU A 195 11.90 -9.54 -8.70
N LEU A 196 11.54 -10.18 -9.81
CA LEU A 196 10.56 -11.27 -9.79
C LEU A 196 11.14 -12.55 -9.17
N ALA A 197 12.42 -12.85 -9.41
CA ALA A 197 13.10 -13.96 -8.73
C ALA A 197 13.21 -13.73 -7.20
N ASP A 198 13.45 -12.49 -6.78
CA ASP A 198 13.48 -12.11 -5.37
C ASP A 198 12.08 -12.17 -4.75
N LEU A 199 11.04 -11.75 -5.49
CA LEU A 199 9.64 -11.90 -5.09
C LEU A 199 9.26 -13.37 -4.89
N ASP A 200 9.71 -14.27 -5.77
CA ASP A 200 9.44 -15.70 -5.68
C ASP A 200 10.08 -16.34 -4.46
N ARG A 201 11.32 -15.95 -4.19
CA ARG A 201 12.02 -16.36 -2.98
C ARG A 201 11.29 -15.88 -1.73
N ALA A 202 10.85 -14.61 -1.72
CA ALA A 202 10.09 -14.05 -0.61
C ALA A 202 8.76 -14.81 -0.43
N ALA A 203 7.97 -14.99 -1.49
CA ALA A 203 6.70 -15.70 -1.43
C ALA A 203 6.85 -17.16 -0.97
N THR A 204 7.93 -17.84 -1.39
CA THR A 204 8.23 -19.21 -0.95
C THR A 204 8.65 -19.26 0.52
N THR A 205 9.55 -18.37 0.93
CA THR A 205 10.06 -18.28 2.31
C THR A 205 8.96 -17.89 3.29
N CYS A 206 8.01 -17.08 2.82
CA CYS A 206 6.89 -16.55 3.58
C CYS A 206 5.56 -17.21 3.22
N ALA A 207 5.55 -18.39 2.59
CA ALA A 207 4.34 -19.05 2.08
C ALA A 207 3.21 -19.15 3.14
N ARG A 208 3.60 -19.28 4.41
CA ARG A 208 2.74 -19.05 5.57
C ARG A 208 3.49 -18.21 6.60
N TRP A 209 2.94 -17.07 6.95
CA TRP A 209 3.49 -16.18 7.97
C TRP A 209 2.40 -15.77 8.95
N SER A 210 2.71 -15.72 10.24
CA SER A 210 1.77 -15.27 11.26
C SER A 210 2.32 -14.07 11.98
N ASP A 211 1.47 -13.08 12.19
CA ASP A 211 1.75 -11.94 13.05
C ASP A 211 0.74 -11.89 14.20
N THR A 212 1.10 -11.17 15.26
CA THR A 212 0.22 -10.95 16.41
C THR A 212 0.08 -9.45 16.62
N ALA A 213 -1.16 -8.97 16.64
CA ALA A 213 -1.46 -7.56 16.77
C ALA A 213 -2.51 -7.33 17.86
N VAL A 214 -2.42 -6.20 18.56
CA VAL A 214 -3.47 -5.77 19.48
C VAL A 214 -4.56 -5.04 18.69
N ARG A 215 -5.80 -5.50 18.78
CA ARG A 215 -6.96 -4.91 18.10
C ARG A 215 -8.11 -4.65 19.09
N PRO A 216 -8.98 -3.67 18.80
CA PRO A 216 -10.28 -3.58 19.46
C PRO A 216 -11.08 -4.87 19.19
N LEU A 217 -11.65 -5.44 20.24
CA LEU A 217 -12.58 -6.57 20.26
C LEU A 217 -13.84 -6.15 21.04
N ASP A 218 -14.92 -6.93 20.96
CA ASP A 218 -16.18 -6.60 21.63
C ASP A 218 -16.05 -6.45 23.16
N ASP A 219 -15.08 -7.14 23.76
CA ASP A 219 -14.77 -7.11 25.20
C ASP A 219 -13.61 -6.16 25.58
N GLY A 220 -13.08 -5.39 24.61
CA GLY A 220 -12.05 -4.38 24.87
C GLY A 220 -10.92 -4.40 23.85
N ARG A 221 -9.67 -4.59 24.30
CA ARG A 221 -8.51 -4.75 23.42
C ARG A 221 -7.87 -6.10 23.70
N GLY A 222 -7.79 -6.94 22.68
CA GLY A 222 -7.15 -8.24 22.76
C GLY A 222 -6.03 -8.38 21.75
N ALA A 223 -5.10 -9.28 22.03
CA ALA A 223 -4.17 -9.76 21.02
C ALA A 223 -4.92 -10.69 20.07
N ILE A 224 -4.69 -10.56 18.77
CA ILE A 224 -5.16 -11.48 17.75
C ILE A 224 -3.96 -11.99 16.97
N SER A 225 -3.96 -13.27 16.63
CA SER A 225 -2.98 -13.85 15.71
C SER A 225 -3.61 -13.98 14.34
N VAL A 226 -2.95 -13.47 13.31
CA VAL A 226 -3.42 -13.55 11.93
C VAL A 226 -2.41 -14.36 11.14
N ALA A 227 -2.88 -15.25 10.27
CA ALA A 227 -2.03 -15.98 9.35
C ALA A 227 -2.23 -15.47 7.93
N HIS A 228 -1.12 -15.19 7.26
CA HIS A 228 -1.03 -14.73 5.89
C HIS A 228 -0.46 -15.83 5.02
N THR A 229 -0.95 -15.91 3.79
CA THR A 229 -0.41 -16.80 2.77
C THR A 229 -0.28 -16.04 1.46
N TRP A 230 0.77 -16.32 0.70
CA TRP A 230 0.99 -15.75 -0.62
C TRP A 230 1.14 -16.87 -1.63
N GLN A 231 0.45 -16.73 -2.75
CA GLN A 231 0.46 -17.69 -3.83
C GLN A 231 0.62 -16.98 -5.16
N THR A 232 1.55 -17.44 -5.99
CA THR A 232 1.58 -17.04 -7.39
C THR A 232 0.52 -17.81 -8.17
N ILE A 233 -0.42 -17.09 -8.78
CA ILE A 233 -1.53 -17.69 -9.54
C ILE A 233 -1.29 -17.72 -11.05
N ALA A 234 -0.43 -16.82 -11.56
CA ALA A 234 -0.03 -16.80 -12.97
C ALA A 234 1.36 -16.17 -13.14
N ARG A 235 2.04 -16.53 -14.23
CA ARG A 235 3.38 -16.06 -14.60
C ARG A 235 3.52 -15.83 -16.10
N ASP A 236 4.51 -15.04 -16.49
CA ASP A 236 5.07 -14.90 -17.85
C ASP A 236 4.01 -14.63 -18.93
N PHE A 237 3.00 -13.84 -18.57
CA PHE A 237 1.84 -13.58 -19.43
C PHE A 237 1.87 -12.22 -20.14
N ALA A 238 2.82 -11.35 -19.78
CA ALA A 238 2.95 -9.99 -20.29
C ALA A 238 4.39 -9.46 -20.10
N GLY A 239 4.82 -8.53 -20.97
CA GLY A 239 6.12 -7.88 -20.85
C GLY A 239 7.31 -8.83 -20.98
N ASP A 240 8.41 -8.49 -20.32
CA ASP A 240 9.58 -9.37 -20.21
C ASP A 240 9.34 -10.46 -19.15
N GLU A 241 8.72 -10.07 -18.03
CA GLU A 241 8.33 -10.96 -16.95
C GLU A 241 7.05 -10.40 -16.31
N ALA A 242 6.14 -11.28 -15.89
CA ALA A 242 4.94 -10.88 -15.17
C ALA A 242 4.52 -11.94 -14.16
N VAL A 243 3.93 -11.50 -13.05
CA VAL A 243 3.42 -12.35 -11.97
C VAL A 243 2.09 -11.81 -11.50
N VAL A 244 1.14 -12.70 -11.24
CA VAL A 244 -0.04 -12.39 -10.42
C VAL A 244 0.13 -13.08 -9.07
N LEU A 245 0.14 -12.28 -8.01
CA LEU A 245 0.31 -12.69 -6.63
C LEU A 245 -1.02 -12.55 -5.90
N ARG A 246 -1.51 -13.63 -5.30
CA ARG A 246 -2.68 -13.65 -4.41
C ARG A 246 -2.23 -13.71 -2.97
N HIS A 247 -2.67 -12.76 -2.17
CA HIS A 247 -2.48 -12.70 -0.74
C HIS A 247 -3.79 -13.06 -0.05
N THR A 248 -3.75 -14.07 0.81
CA THR A 248 -4.92 -14.50 1.59
C THR A 248 -4.64 -14.37 3.07
N VAL A 249 -5.54 -13.68 3.76
CA VAL A 249 -5.53 -13.50 5.21
C VAL A 249 -6.52 -14.51 5.80
N MET A 250 -6.01 -15.46 6.58
CA MET A 250 -6.85 -16.43 7.28
C MET A 250 -7.62 -15.75 8.42
N SER A 251 -8.75 -16.33 8.81
CA SER A 251 -9.53 -15.88 9.96
C SER A 251 -8.62 -15.70 11.18
N PRO A 252 -8.61 -14.51 11.81
CA PRO A 252 -7.83 -14.28 13.01
C PRO A 252 -8.23 -15.25 14.12
N VAL A 253 -7.28 -15.60 14.97
CA VAL A 253 -7.53 -16.42 16.17
C VAL A 253 -7.11 -15.67 17.42
N ASP A 254 -7.84 -15.88 18.51
CA ASP A 254 -7.37 -15.50 19.84
C ASP A 254 -6.14 -16.37 20.19
N PRO A 255 -4.96 -15.78 20.45
CA PRO A 255 -3.74 -16.54 20.73
C PRO A 255 -3.80 -17.29 22.06
N THR A 256 -4.68 -16.90 22.99
CA THR A 256 -4.85 -17.54 24.31
C THR A 256 -5.78 -18.72 24.23
N THR A 257 -6.92 -18.58 23.53
CA THR A 257 -7.96 -19.61 23.47
C THR A 257 -7.89 -20.47 22.21
N GLY A 258 -7.15 -20.04 21.20
CA GLY A 258 -7.09 -20.67 19.87
C GLY A 258 -8.40 -20.58 19.08
N LYS A 259 -9.41 -19.86 19.59
CA LYS A 259 -10.72 -19.75 18.94
C LYS A 259 -10.65 -18.79 17.76
N PRO A 260 -11.25 -19.14 16.61
CA PRO A 260 -11.35 -18.22 15.49
C PRO A 260 -12.28 -17.06 15.84
N LEU A 261 -11.91 -15.88 15.37
CA LEU A 261 -12.79 -14.71 15.32
C LEU A 261 -13.58 -14.78 14.01
N ASP A 262 -14.88 -14.47 14.08
CA ASP A 262 -15.79 -14.47 12.93
C ASP A 262 -15.56 -13.23 12.06
N VAL A 263 -14.35 -13.13 11.49
CA VAL A 263 -13.90 -12.05 10.64
C VAL A 263 -13.25 -12.66 9.40
N GLY A 264 -13.91 -12.46 8.26
CA GLY A 264 -13.38 -12.83 6.95
C GLY A 264 -12.70 -11.64 6.27
N TYR A 265 -11.59 -11.92 5.59
CA TYR A 265 -10.94 -10.98 4.69
C TYR A 265 -10.97 -11.56 3.28
N PRO A 266 -11.40 -10.80 2.27
CA PRO A 266 -11.29 -11.27 0.90
C PRO A 266 -9.81 -11.35 0.50
N PRO A 267 -9.46 -12.26 -0.42
CA PRO A 267 -8.11 -12.33 -0.95
C PRO A 267 -7.78 -11.04 -1.70
N GLU A 268 -6.57 -10.54 -1.50
CA GLU A 268 -6.02 -9.41 -2.24
C GLU A 268 -5.20 -9.94 -3.41
N THR A 269 -5.35 -9.32 -4.59
CA THR A 269 -4.58 -9.70 -5.78
C THR A 269 -3.69 -8.54 -6.19
N ARG A 270 -2.44 -8.86 -6.57
CA ARG A 270 -1.45 -7.90 -7.02
C ARG A 270 -0.84 -8.41 -8.32
N MET A 271 -0.75 -7.55 -9.32
CA MET A 271 -0.07 -7.87 -10.58
C MET A 271 1.25 -7.10 -10.62
N ILE A 272 2.31 -7.80 -10.99
CA ILE A 272 3.64 -7.22 -11.13
C ILE A 272 4.07 -7.51 -12.56
N VAL A 273 4.39 -6.48 -13.32
CA VAL A 273 4.81 -6.61 -14.72
C VAL A 273 6.09 -5.82 -14.92
N ARG A 274 7.08 -6.44 -15.56
CA ARG A 274 8.34 -5.81 -15.96
C ARG A 274 8.42 -5.65 -17.47
N VAL A 275 8.83 -4.48 -17.94
CA VAL A 275 9.16 -4.19 -19.35
C VAL A 275 10.42 -3.34 -19.38
N GLY A 276 11.53 -3.91 -19.84
CA GLY A 276 12.85 -3.29 -19.78
C GLY A 276 13.23 -2.92 -18.35
N ASP A 277 13.48 -1.63 -18.13
CA ASP A 277 13.81 -1.02 -16.84
C ASP A 277 12.58 -0.55 -16.03
N LEU A 278 11.36 -0.71 -16.56
CA LEU A 278 10.12 -0.37 -15.87
C LEU A 278 9.52 -1.59 -15.19
N VAL A 279 9.03 -1.37 -13.98
CA VAL A 279 8.23 -2.33 -13.21
C VAL A 279 6.96 -1.63 -12.79
N THR A 280 5.80 -2.25 -13.01
CA THR A 280 4.54 -1.80 -12.43
C THR A 280 4.03 -2.78 -11.38
N VAL A 281 3.43 -2.24 -10.32
CA VAL A 281 2.63 -2.98 -9.35
C VAL A 281 1.20 -2.46 -9.47
N ILE A 282 0.26 -3.34 -9.77
CA ILE A 282 -1.16 -3.02 -9.92
C ILE A 282 -1.94 -3.75 -8.84
N VAL A 283 -2.73 -3.00 -8.09
CA VAL A 283 -3.66 -3.49 -7.07
C VAL A 283 -5.07 -3.16 -7.54
N PRO A 284 -5.78 -4.10 -8.20
CA PRO A 284 -7.21 -3.94 -8.43
C PRO A 284 -7.92 -3.92 -7.07
N GLU A 285 -8.85 -2.98 -6.91
CA GLU A 285 -9.80 -3.06 -5.81
C GLU A 285 -10.81 -4.18 -6.07
N ARG A 286 -11.56 -4.58 -5.04
CA ARG A 286 -12.45 -5.75 -5.04
C ARG A 286 -13.34 -5.77 -6.28
N GLY A 287 -12.89 -6.47 -7.32
CA GLY A 287 -13.50 -6.35 -8.65
C GLY A 287 -13.12 -5.08 -9.39
N LEU A 288 -12.51 -5.22 -10.57
CA LEU A 288 -12.65 -4.29 -11.69
C LEU A 288 -14.10 -4.29 -12.21
N GLY A 289 -15.07 -4.07 -11.32
CA GLY A 289 -16.48 -4.37 -11.51
C GLY A 289 -17.33 -3.43 -10.68
N VAL A 290 -18.45 -2.96 -11.23
CA VAL A 290 -19.52 -2.41 -10.39
C VAL A 290 -20.27 -3.56 -9.74
N ASP A 291 -20.68 -3.39 -8.49
CA ASP A 291 -21.56 -4.34 -7.81
C ASP A 291 -22.78 -4.61 -8.69
N GLY A 292 -22.97 -5.88 -9.03
CA GLY A 292 -24.16 -6.32 -9.77
C GLY A 292 -25.31 -6.60 -8.81
N PRO A 293 -26.53 -6.81 -9.32
CA PRO A 293 -27.66 -7.27 -8.50
C PRO A 293 -27.36 -8.60 -7.77
N ASP A 294 -26.38 -9.37 -8.25
CA ASP A 294 -25.94 -10.65 -7.68
C ASP A 294 -24.79 -10.50 -6.65
N GLY A 295 -24.39 -9.27 -6.30
CA GLY A 295 -23.33 -8.98 -5.34
C GLY A 295 -22.03 -8.43 -5.98
N PRO A 296 -20.95 -8.32 -5.19
CA PRO A 296 -19.69 -7.78 -5.67
C PRO A 296 -19.12 -8.64 -6.78
N ARG A 297 -18.81 -8.02 -7.92
CA ARG A 297 -18.23 -8.69 -9.08
C ARG A 297 -16.77 -8.98 -8.81
N GLU A 298 -16.38 -10.26 -8.75
CA GLU A 298 -14.97 -10.63 -8.73
C GLU A 298 -14.34 -10.46 -10.13
N THR A 299 -13.10 -9.96 -10.17
CA THR A 299 -12.33 -9.93 -11.43
C THR A 299 -11.87 -11.34 -11.76
N SER A 300 -12.23 -11.82 -12.95
CA SER A 300 -11.78 -13.13 -13.41
C SER A 300 -10.26 -13.14 -13.65
N ASP A 301 -9.64 -14.31 -13.54
CA ASP A 301 -8.21 -14.47 -13.86
C ASP A 301 -7.90 -14.00 -15.29
N ALA A 302 -8.79 -14.26 -16.26
CA ALA A 302 -8.60 -13.81 -17.65
C ALA A 302 -8.57 -12.28 -17.79
N GLU A 303 -9.41 -11.55 -17.06
CA GLU A 303 -9.42 -10.09 -17.03
C GLU A 303 -8.16 -9.53 -16.37
N LEU A 304 -7.69 -10.15 -15.28
CA LEU A 304 -6.42 -9.78 -14.65
C LEU A 304 -5.24 -9.93 -15.62
N LEU A 305 -5.17 -11.07 -16.33
CA LEU A 305 -4.12 -11.31 -17.31
C LEU A 305 -4.17 -10.28 -18.44
N GLU A 306 -5.36 -9.93 -18.95
CA GLU A 306 -5.48 -8.93 -20.00
C GLU A 306 -5.16 -7.51 -19.51
N LEU A 307 -5.50 -7.18 -18.27
CA LEU A 307 -5.11 -5.91 -17.66
C LEU A 307 -3.58 -5.78 -17.58
N GLY A 308 -2.89 -6.84 -17.13
CA GLY A 308 -1.42 -6.83 -17.09
C GLY A 308 -0.77 -6.79 -18.49
N ARG A 309 -1.37 -7.41 -19.51
CA ARG A 309 -0.93 -7.23 -20.91
C ARG A 309 -1.11 -5.80 -21.39
N THR A 310 -2.23 -5.17 -21.04
CA THR A 310 -2.48 -3.75 -21.35
C THR A 310 -1.45 -2.85 -20.68
N ALA A 311 -1.15 -3.09 -19.40
CA ALA A 311 -0.12 -2.36 -18.68
C ALA A 311 1.27 -2.52 -19.32
N ALA A 312 1.64 -3.74 -19.75
CA ALA A 312 2.88 -3.97 -20.48
C ALA A 312 2.95 -3.14 -21.78
N ARG A 313 1.86 -3.12 -22.57
CA ARG A 313 1.78 -2.34 -23.81
C ARG A 313 1.94 -0.83 -23.55
N ARG A 314 1.35 -0.31 -22.47
CA ARG A 314 1.50 1.09 -22.05
C ARG A 314 2.94 1.40 -21.67
N MET A 315 3.55 0.58 -20.80
CA MET A 315 4.92 0.77 -20.34
C MET A 315 5.96 0.67 -21.46
N CYS A 316 5.72 -0.16 -22.47
CA CYS A 316 6.61 -0.37 -23.61
C CYS A 316 7.10 0.94 -24.26
N LEU A 317 6.20 1.91 -24.40
CA LEU A 317 6.52 3.23 -24.99
C LEU A 317 7.55 4.02 -24.18
N ALA A 318 7.65 3.77 -22.88
CA ALA A 318 8.52 4.47 -21.95
C ALA A 318 9.70 3.63 -21.43
N ALA A 319 9.75 2.34 -21.76
CA ALA A 319 10.80 1.43 -21.33
C ALA A 319 12.16 1.74 -22.00
N ASN A 320 13.24 1.31 -21.35
CA ASN A 320 14.60 1.35 -21.91
C ASN A 320 15.27 -0.04 -21.78
N PRO A 321 15.59 -0.73 -22.90
CA PRO A 321 15.25 -0.34 -24.26
C PRO A 321 13.73 -0.29 -24.47
N ALA A 322 13.29 0.53 -25.43
CA ALA A 322 11.90 0.46 -25.88
C ALA A 322 11.68 -0.88 -26.57
N CYS A 323 10.43 -1.36 -26.53
CA CYS A 323 9.93 -2.28 -27.54
C CYS A 323 9.39 -1.49 -28.75
#